data_AF-A0A941GLK4-F1
#
_entry.id   AF-A0A941GLK4-F1
#
_cell.length_a   1.000
_cell.length_b   1.000
_cell.length_c   1.000
_cell.angle_alpha   90.00
_cell.angle_beta   90.00
_cell.angle_gamma   90.00
#
_symmetry.space_group_name_H-M   'P 1'
#
loop_
_entity.id
_entity.type
_entity.pdbx_description
1 polymer ?
#
loop_
_entity_poly.entity_id
_entity_poly.type
_entity_poly.pdbx_seq_one_letter_code
_entity_poly.pdbx_strand_id
1 'polypeptide(L)'
;MTSHYFIATMRPISEFHEEENNAPFISGEAYKEELPFTMPYVYEVGGDDIEFISFLDDFMQLGDVVEQYIYEEGRNGIALSENFPEEARTINLLNKTYKDQFGEYQLDSKKWKENLSRRTIASKRSVTTFVKS
;
A
#
# COMPACT_ATOMS: atom_id res chain seq x y z
N MET A 1 20.14 -1.39 7.19
CA MET A 1 19.04 -0.60 6.62
C MET A 1 17.96 -1.61 6.38
N THR A 2 16.84 -1.42 7.03
CA THR A 2 15.69 -2.32 6.95
C THR A 2 14.57 -1.55 6.28
N SER A 3 13.91 -2.17 5.32
CA SER A 3 12.78 -1.59 4.62
C SER A 3 11.51 -2.27 5.10
N HIS A 4 10.58 -1.48 5.61
CA HIS A 4 9.29 -1.91 6.09
C HIS A 4 8.23 -1.42 5.11
N TYR A 5 7.35 -2.32 4.70
CA TYR A 5 6.25 -2.00 3.81
C TYR A 5 5.01 -1.84 4.66
N PHE A 6 4.47 -0.64 4.71
CA PHE A 6 3.27 -0.38 5.49
C PHE A 6 2.08 -0.13 4.59
N ILE A 7 0.91 -0.51 5.09
CA ILE A 7 -0.38 -0.08 4.58
C ILE A 7 -1.18 0.58 5.69
N ALA A 8 -2.06 1.49 5.30
CA ALA A 8 -3.06 2.05 6.18
C ALA A 8 -4.45 1.98 5.56
N THR A 9 -5.45 1.60 6.36
CA THR A 9 -6.81 1.28 5.91
C THR A 9 -7.87 2.06 6.70
N MET A 10 -9.05 2.26 6.10
CA MET A 10 -10.19 2.94 6.75
C MET A 10 -10.86 2.12 7.86
N ARG A 11 -10.81 0.79 7.74
CA ARG A 11 -11.42 -0.16 8.67
C ARG A 11 -10.41 -1.24 9.01
N PRO A 12 -10.46 -1.83 10.21
CA PRO A 12 -9.51 -2.85 10.59
C PRO A 12 -9.64 -4.07 9.67
N ILE A 13 -8.51 -4.73 9.38
CA ILE A 13 -8.48 -6.01 8.67
C ILE A 13 -8.88 -7.08 9.69
N SER A 14 -10.13 -7.51 9.65
CA SER A 14 -10.73 -8.49 10.56
C SER A 14 -9.94 -9.81 10.64
N GLU A 15 -9.46 -10.24 9.48
CA GLU A 15 -8.69 -11.46 9.23
C GLU A 15 -7.36 -11.50 10.01
N PHE A 16 -6.81 -10.34 10.38
CA PHE A 16 -5.61 -10.22 11.22
C PHE A 16 -5.85 -10.65 12.67
N HIS A 17 -7.11 -10.69 13.12
CA HIS A 17 -7.47 -11.02 14.50
C HIS A 17 -7.89 -12.48 14.72
N GLU A 18 -7.86 -13.31 13.67
CA GLU A 18 -8.24 -14.72 13.74
C GLU A 18 -7.01 -15.60 14.00
N GLU A 19 -7.06 -16.44 15.04
CA GLU A 19 -5.92 -17.27 15.51
C GLU A 19 -5.39 -18.26 14.46
N GLU A 20 -6.16 -18.55 13.40
CA GLU A 20 -5.80 -19.50 12.34
C GLU A 20 -5.24 -18.83 11.07
N ASN A 21 -5.14 -17.50 11.03
CA ASN A 21 -4.83 -16.80 9.79
C ASN A 21 -3.32 -16.53 9.64
N ASN A 22 -2.71 -17.15 8.62
CA ASN A 22 -1.32 -16.90 8.19
C ASN A 22 -1.19 -15.59 7.39
N ALA A 23 -2.02 -14.58 7.66
CA ALA A 23 -1.98 -13.33 6.91
C ALA A 23 -0.62 -12.64 7.19
N PRO A 24 0.10 -12.15 6.16
CA PRO A 24 1.45 -11.60 6.31
C PRO A 24 1.46 -10.18 6.90
N PHE A 25 0.39 -9.82 7.63
CA PHE A 25 0.25 -8.51 8.26
C PHE A 25 0.68 -8.61 9.71
N ILE A 26 1.39 -7.59 10.20
CA ILE A 26 1.64 -7.35 11.61
C ILE A 26 1.23 -5.93 11.96
N SER A 27 0.88 -5.67 13.23
CA SER A 27 0.46 -4.32 13.64
C SER A 27 1.60 -3.31 13.40
N GLY A 28 1.29 -2.22 12.69
CA GLY A 28 2.22 -1.12 12.43
C GLY A 28 1.97 0.11 13.30
N GLU A 29 1.12 0.02 14.32
CA GLU A 29 0.72 1.19 15.14
C GLU A 29 1.91 1.88 15.83
N ALA A 30 2.98 1.15 16.12
CA ALA A 30 4.21 1.73 16.68
C ALA A 30 4.90 2.75 15.76
N TYR A 31 4.67 2.67 14.45
CA TYR A 31 5.28 3.55 13.44
C TYR A 31 4.36 4.69 13.00
N LYS A 32 3.15 4.76 13.54
CA LYS A 32 2.08 5.65 13.04
C LYS A 32 2.46 7.13 13.01
N GLU A 33 3.23 7.61 13.97
CA GLU A 33 3.67 9.01 14.04
C GLU A 33 4.74 9.36 12.99
N GLU A 34 5.42 8.36 12.46
CA GLU A 34 6.50 8.51 11.48
C GLU A 34 6.02 8.31 10.04
N LEU A 35 4.84 7.72 9.86
CA LEU A 35 4.29 7.37 8.56
C LEU A 35 3.42 8.50 8.01
N PRO A 36 3.54 8.83 6.72
CA PRO A 36 2.77 9.91 6.08
C PRO A 36 1.33 9.50 5.73
N PHE A 37 0.72 8.60 6.51
CA PHE A 37 -0.62 8.09 6.27
C PHE A 37 -1.69 9.02 6.84
N THR A 38 -2.85 9.00 6.18
CA THR A 38 -4.07 9.67 6.64
C THR A 38 -5.10 8.67 7.19
N MET A 39 -4.94 7.38 6.87
CA MET A 39 -5.83 6.31 7.31
C MET A 39 -5.51 5.82 8.73
N PRO A 40 -6.53 5.42 9.53
CA PRO A 40 -6.35 5.20 10.96
C PRO A 40 -5.73 3.85 11.36
N TYR A 41 -5.87 2.78 10.57
CA TYR A 41 -5.40 1.44 10.94
C TYR A 41 -4.15 1.06 10.15
N VAL A 42 -3.01 0.92 10.82
CA VAL A 42 -1.70 0.73 10.19
C VAL A 42 -1.19 -0.70 10.38
N TYR A 43 -0.71 -1.31 9.30
CA TYR A 43 -0.17 -2.66 9.27
C TYR A 43 1.14 -2.69 8.49
N GLU A 44 2.14 -3.40 8.99
CA GLU A 44 3.27 -3.82 8.16
C GLU A 44 2.87 -5.07 7.38
N VAL A 45 3.23 -5.12 6.11
CA VAL A 45 2.86 -6.18 5.16
C VAL A 45 4.13 -6.75 4.54
N GLY A 46 4.27 -8.08 4.58
CA GLY A 46 5.26 -8.80 3.79
C GLY A 46 4.64 -9.45 2.55
N GLY A 47 5.49 -9.96 1.65
CA GLY A 47 5.09 -10.77 0.49
C GLY A 47 5.36 -10.11 -0.86
N ASP A 48 4.99 -10.81 -1.92
CA ASP A 48 5.18 -10.35 -3.30
C ASP A 48 4.07 -9.37 -3.72
N ASP A 49 4.41 -8.40 -4.57
CA ASP A 49 3.47 -7.38 -5.07
C ASP A 49 2.18 -8.00 -5.65
N ILE A 50 2.28 -9.15 -6.33
CA ILE A 50 1.13 -9.82 -6.94
C ILE A 50 0.15 -10.39 -5.90
N GLU A 51 0.67 -10.90 -4.78
CA GLU A 51 -0.13 -11.42 -3.67
C GLU A 51 -0.82 -10.27 -2.96
N PHE A 52 -0.09 -9.18 -2.72
CA PHE A 52 -0.64 -7.96 -2.13
C PHE A 52 -1.74 -7.32 -2.99
N ILE A 53 -1.52 -7.20 -4.30
CA ILE A 53 -2.54 -6.69 -5.25
C ILE A 53 -3.78 -7.60 -5.23
N SER A 54 -3.60 -8.91 -5.15
CA SER A 54 -4.71 -9.86 -5.09
C SER A 54 -5.50 -9.71 -3.79
N PHE A 55 -4.81 -9.58 -2.66
CA PHE A 55 -5.42 -9.26 -1.38
C PHE A 55 -6.25 -7.98 -1.45
N LEU A 56 -5.72 -6.89 -1.99
CA LEU A 56 -6.45 -5.61 -2.09
C LEU A 56 -7.72 -5.74 -2.94
N ASP A 57 -7.66 -6.48 -4.05
CA ASP A 57 -8.81 -6.70 -4.93
C ASP A 57 -9.94 -7.43 -4.21
N ASP A 58 -9.61 -8.38 -3.33
CA ASP A 58 -10.57 -9.17 -2.57
C ASP A 58 -11.07 -8.42 -1.31
N PHE A 59 -10.16 -7.76 -0.59
CA PHE A 59 -10.44 -7.05 0.66
C PHE A 59 -11.23 -5.76 0.45
N MET A 60 -10.86 -4.94 -0.53
CA MET A 60 -11.44 -3.60 -0.71
C MET A 60 -12.89 -3.71 -1.21
N GLN A 61 -13.79 -2.97 -0.58
CA GLN A 61 -15.16 -2.75 -1.02
C GLN A 61 -15.26 -1.51 -1.90
N LEU A 62 -16.40 -1.32 -2.58
CA LEU A 62 -16.64 -0.11 -3.36
C LEU A 62 -16.59 1.13 -2.44
N GLY A 63 -15.78 2.11 -2.80
CA GLY A 63 -15.50 3.31 -2.03
C GLY A 63 -14.34 3.18 -1.03
N ASP A 64 -13.76 1.99 -0.83
CA ASP A 64 -12.62 1.82 0.06
C ASP A 64 -11.35 2.50 -0.50
N VAL A 65 -10.51 2.95 0.44
CA VAL A 65 -9.19 3.53 0.20
C VAL A 65 -8.17 2.80 1.07
N VAL A 66 -7.03 2.45 0.48
CA VAL A 66 -5.86 1.91 1.17
C VAL A 66 -4.64 2.72 0.76
N GLU A 67 -3.84 3.13 1.73
CA GLU A 67 -2.57 3.81 1.49
C GLU A 67 -1.41 2.82 1.68
N GLN A 68 -0.34 2.97 0.91
CA GLN A 68 0.88 2.17 1.02
C GLN A 68 2.12 3.07 1.00
N TYR A 69 3.11 2.74 1.83
CA TYR A 69 4.37 3.48 1.94
C TYR A 69 5.52 2.55 2.36
N ILE A 70 6.72 2.81 1.85
CA ILE A 70 7.95 2.12 2.31
C ILE A 70 8.65 3.02 3.32
N TYR A 71 8.78 2.52 4.55
CA TYR A 71 9.58 3.15 5.58
C TYR A 71 10.95 2.48 5.65
N GLU A 72 12.02 3.23 5.38
CA GLU A 72 13.40 2.76 5.48
C GLU A 72 14.03 3.26 6.77
N GLU A 73 14.37 2.34 7.66
CA GLU A 73 15.07 2.65 8.89
C GLU A 73 16.59 2.76 8.63
N GLY A 74 17.13 3.95 8.90
CA GLY A 74 18.56 4.23 8.86
C GLY A 74 19.29 3.78 10.13
N ARG A 75 20.50 4.30 10.34
CA ARG A 75 21.23 4.05 11.59
C ARG A 75 20.71 4.96 12.69
N ASN A 76 20.68 4.46 13.93
CA ASN A 76 20.28 5.21 15.13
C ASN A 76 18.83 5.74 15.08
N GLY A 77 17.90 5.04 14.41
CA GLY A 77 16.49 5.42 14.35
C GLY A 77 16.17 6.64 13.48
N ILE A 78 17.11 7.07 12.62
CA ILE A 78 16.87 8.14 11.65
C ILE A 78 16.26 7.53 10.40
N ALA A 79 15.03 7.91 10.06
CA ALA A 79 14.37 7.52 8.82
C ALA A 79 15.17 7.99 7.59
N LEU A 80 15.27 7.13 6.58
CA LEU A 80 15.82 7.46 5.26
C LEU A 80 14.72 7.71 4.22
N SER A 81 13.47 7.45 4.60
CA SER A 81 12.28 7.78 3.82
C SER A 81 11.90 9.24 3.98
N GLU A 82 11.40 9.84 2.90
CA GLU A 82 10.90 11.22 2.88
C GLU A 82 9.68 11.24 1.95
N ASN A 83 8.62 11.94 2.33
CA ASN A 83 7.38 11.97 1.57
C ASN A 83 7.33 13.21 0.66
N PHE A 84 7.30 12.96 -0.65
CA PHE A 84 7.18 13.91 -1.75
C PHE A 84 5.79 13.72 -2.39
N PRO A 85 4.76 14.48 -1.97
CA PRO A 85 3.39 14.30 -2.47
C PRO A 85 3.24 14.45 -3.99
N GLU A 86 4.13 15.18 -4.64
CA GLU A 86 4.20 15.33 -6.09
C GLU A 86 4.56 14.01 -6.82
N GLU A 87 5.23 13.08 -6.14
CA GLU A 87 5.56 11.75 -6.66
C GLU A 87 4.51 10.70 -6.26
N ALA A 88 3.39 11.11 -5.65
CA ALA A 88 2.34 10.20 -5.21
C ALA A 88 1.69 9.47 -6.38
N ARG A 89 1.21 8.26 -6.10
CA ARG A 89 0.54 7.40 -7.07
C ARG A 89 -0.90 7.17 -6.65
N THR A 90 -1.78 7.06 -7.62
CA THR A 90 -3.17 6.61 -7.39
C THR A 90 -3.45 5.42 -8.28
N ILE A 91 -3.89 4.32 -7.69
CA ILE A 91 -4.22 3.09 -8.39
C ILE A 91 -5.70 2.81 -8.18
N ASN A 92 -6.48 2.82 -9.25
CA ASN A 92 -7.89 2.51 -9.19
C ASN A 92 -8.12 1.03 -9.55
N LEU A 93 -8.54 0.24 -8.55
CA LEU A 93 -8.81 -1.18 -8.71
C LEU A 93 -10.16 -1.45 -9.38
N LEU A 94 -11.08 -0.50 -9.47
CA LEU A 94 -12.33 -0.71 -10.22
C LEU A 94 -12.12 -0.41 -11.71
N ASN A 95 -11.65 0.81 -12.00
CA ASN A 95 -11.44 1.30 -13.36
C ASN A 95 -10.14 0.79 -13.98
N LYS A 96 -9.31 0.08 -13.20
CA LYS A 96 -8.02 -0.48 -13.61
C LYS A 96 -7.10 0.60 -14.18
N THR A 97 -6.97 1.72 -13.48
CA THR A 97 -6.07 2.82 -13.87
C THR A 97 -4.90 2.93 -12.90
N TYR A 98 -3.75 3.34 -13.42
CA TYR A 98 -2.56 3.68 -12.66
C TYR A 98 -2.22 5.13 -12.99
N LYS A 99 -2.09 5.98 -11.97
CA LYS A 99 -1.73 7.38 -12.12
C LYS A 99 -0.47 7.68 -11.30
N ASP A 100 0.46 8.40 -11.90
CA ASP A 100 1.64 8.94 -11.25
C ASP A 100 1.84 10.41 -11.68
N GLN A 101 3.00 10.98 -11.34
CA GLN A 101 3.36 12.35 -11.69
C GLN A 101 3.46 12.63 -13.20
N PHE A 102 3.57 11.60 -14.04
CA PHE A 102 3.74 11.73 -15.48
C PHE A 102 2.43 11.58 -16.25
N GLY A 103 1.41 10.98 -15.65
CA GLY A 103 0.09 10.87 -16.25
C GLY A 103 -0.75 9.74 -15.68
N GLU A 104 -1.87 9.48 -16.37
CA GLU A 104 -2.78 8.40 -16.06
C GLU A 104 -2.76 7.36 -17.19
N TYR A 105 -2.73 6.09 -16.80
CA TYR A 105 -2.54 4.95 -17.69
C TYR A 105 -3.63 3.91 -17.44
N GLN A 106 -4.28 3.46 -18.51
CA GLN A 106 -5.22 2.34 -18.45
C GLN A 106 -4.45 1.01 -18.40
N LEU A 107 -4.77 0.16 -17.43
CA LEU A 107 -4.26 -1.21 -17.34
C LEU A 107 -5.13 -2.14 -18.21
N ASP A 108 -4.51 -3.18 -18.75
CA ASP A 108 -5.22 -4.22 -19.50
C ASP A 108 -6.21 -4.95 -18.60
N SER A 109 -7.50 -4.91 -18.94
CA SER A 109 -8.58 -5.47 -18.11
C SER A 109 -8.41 -6.95 -17.74
N LYS A 110 -7.75 -7.76 -18.57
CA LYS A 110 -7.59 -9.21 -18.34
C LYS A 110 -6.33 -9.54 -17.54
N LYS A 111 -5.30 -8.71 -17.64
CA LYS A 111 -3.97 -8.94 -17.03
C LYS A 111 -3.57 -7.81 -16.08
N TRP A 112 -4.54 -7.08 -15.54
CA TRP A 112 -4.25 -5.84 -14.83
C TRP A 112 -3.40 -6.08 -13.58
N LYS A 113 -3.59 -7.22 -12.88
CA LYS A 113 -2.80 -7.58 -11.69
C LYS A 113 -1.34 -7.80 -12.05
N GLU A 114 -1.05 -8.55 -13.12
CA GLU A 114 0.31 -8.81 -13.58
C GLU A 114 0.97 -7.59 -14.21
N ASN A 115 0.20 -6.72 -14.86
CA ASN A 115 0.72 -5.44 -15.35
C ASN A 115 1.07 -4.51 -14.19
N LEU A 116 0.23 -4.47 -13.16
CA LEU A 116 0.42 -3.63 -12.00
C LEU A 116 1.59 -4.12 -11.14
N SER A 117 1.75 -5.44 -10.95
CA SER A 117 2.87 -6.04 -10.20
C SER A 117 4.25 -5.84 -10.87
N ARG A 118 4.28 -5.31 -12.10
CA ARG A 118 5.50 -4.93 -12.82
C ARG A 118 5.79 -3.43 -12.75
N ARG A 119 4.89 -2.65 -12.15
CA ARG A 119 5.03 -1.21 -11.92
C ARG A 119 5.41 -0.97 -10.47
N THR A 120 5.95 0.21 -10.20
CA THR A 120 6.18 0.66 -8.82
C THR A 120 4.84 0.94 -8.15
N ILE A 121 4.42 0.07 -7.24
CA ILE A 121 3.23 0.28 -6.40
C ILE A 121 3.56 0.75 -4.99
N ALA A 122 4.79 0.51 -4.53
CA ALA A 122 5.29 0.94 -3.23
C ALA A 122 6.52 1.84 -3.42
N SER A 123 6.63 2.87 -2.59
CA SER A 123 7.73 3.83 -2.67
C SER A 123 8.07 4.35 -1.28
N LYS A 124 9.36 4.62 -1.07
CA LYS A 124 9.86 5.35 0.11
C LYS A 124 9.81 6.86 -0.04
N ARG A 125 9.52 7.32 -1.27
CA ARG A 125 9.47 8.72 -1.64
C ARG A 125 8.07 9.29 -1.60
N SER A 126 7.03 8.45 -1.63
CA SER A 126 5.66 8.95 -1.70
C SER A 126 4.65 7.88 -1.32
N VAL A 127 3.52 8.31 -0.76
CA VAL A 127 2.36 7.44 -0.53
C VAL A 127 1.77 7.01 -1.87
N THR A 128 1.42 5.74 -1.97
CA THR A 128 0.58 5.21 -3.04
C THR A 128 -0.82 4.96 -2.50
N THR A 129 -1.83 5.53 -3.13
CA THR A 129 -3.24 5.39 -2.73
C THR A 129 -3.95 4.44 -3.67
N PHE A 130 -4.44 3.33 -3.15
CA PHE A 130 -5.34 2.42 -3.83
C PHE A 130 -6.78 2.84 -3.55
N VAL A 131 -7.60 2.89 -4.59
CA VAL A 131 -9.03 3.21 -4.50
C VAL A 131 -9.86 2.17 -5.26
N LYS A 132 -11.09 1.94 -4.83
CA LYS A 132 -12.05 1.07 -5.56
C LYS A 132 -13.34 1.83 -5.84
N SER A 133 -13.31 2.75 -6.80
CA SER A 133 -14.41 3.68 -7.14
C SER A 133 -14.52 3.98 -8.61
#